data_AF-A0A9W9YSA6-F1
#
_entry.id   AF-A0A9W9YSA6-F1
#
_cell.length_a   1.000
_cell.length_b   1.000
_cell.length_c   1.000
_cell.angle_alpha   90.00
_cell.angle_beta   90.00
_cell.angle_gamma   90.00
#
_symmetry.space_group_name_H-M   'P 1'
#
loop_
_entity.id
_entity.type
_entity.pdbx_description
1 polymer ?
#
loop_
_entity_poly.entity_id
_entity_poly.type
_entity_poly.pdbx_seq_one_letter_code
_entity_poly.pdbx_strand_id
1 'polypeptide(L)'
;MLSWAQVMFLWNARPPHPESLGPRWKEVWLDRLNKSSEPCVHKWLSHQTRDPYWQHGSIAEDYTSITCPVFLIGGFSDLYTDPVFRMVEHLQCPIRALIGPWSHAWPSDSSPGPRIDHLKECLRWWDCHLKSLPTGVMEEPVIRLFLRDGISNAHKEDIWPGRWIAEDRWPSLNVQHQEFVLQKDRCLVLASENQSQSPSNEPIESTVPVKTSFLSGSWGGLPLVFSLEELPVEQRLEDALSECWETATLKEPVEVLGFPEVHLQLSCDRPCALVAARLCDVFPSGESSLITRGVLNLTHLRGHSPEDVHPLQPHETCLCAEDLDLLTLNINTLFLPVEWRRKPQQARNLEIAQLSDEYKLTVSVDSGCVHLKDTNTVYDEINTETFTIKESEPNTAKVSIQGQVTLKREDASAEQEDSGTTVGY
;
A
#
# COMPACT_ATOMS: atom_id res chain seq x y z
N MET A 1 12.06 3.13 2.25
CA MET A 1 13.29 3.93 2.49
C MET A 1 14.45 3.56 1.56
N LEU A 2 14.90 2.29 1.49
CA LEU A 2 16.03 1.87 0.64
C LEU A 2 15.82 2.16 -0.86
N SER A 3 14.66 1.79 -1.42
CA SER A 3 14.29 2.07 -2.81
C SER A 3 14.37 3.57 -3.12
N TRP A 4 13.76 4.39 -2.27
CA TRP A 4 13.74 5.85 -2.43
C TRP A 4 15.15 6.46 -2.35
N ALA A 5 16.01 5.98 -1.45
CA ALA A 5 17.38 6.47 -1.33
C ALA A 5 18.17 6.26 -2.63
N GLN A 6 17.96 5.13 -3.30
CA GLN A 6 18.59 4.84 -4.60
C GLN A 6 18.03 5.74 -5.70
N VAL A 7 16.72 5.95 -5.75
CA VAL A 7 16.08 6.87 -6.70
C VAL A 7 16.64 8.29 -6.52
N MET A 8 16.73 8.78 -5.28
CA MET A 8 17.29 10.10 -4.97
C MET A 8 18.76 10.21 -5.38
N PHE A 9 19.56 9.17 -5.14
CA PHE A 9 20.96 9.14 -5.56
C PHE A 9 21.07 9.26 -7.10
N LEU A 10 20.29 8.47 -7.84
CA LEU A 10 20.27 8.50 -9.30
C LEU A 10 19.77 9.85 -9.84
N TRP A 11 18.73 10.43 -9.25
CA TRP A 11 18.21 11.75 -9.68
C TRP A 11 19.20 12.87 -9.40
N ASN A 12 19.84 12.88 -8.23
CA ASN A 12 20.90 13.84 -7.90
C ASN A 12 22.14 13.68 -8.79
N ALA A 13 22.33 12.52 -9.44
CA ALA A 13 23.39 12.33 -10.42
C ALA A 13 23.09 12.90 -11.81
N ARG A 14 21.83 13.24 -12.16
CA ARG A 14 21.45 13.67 -13.53
C ARG A 14 21.84 15.11 -13.83
N PRO A 15 22.59 15.43 -14.91
CA PRO A 15 22.98 16.80 -15.19
C PRO A 15 21.76 17.74 -15.27
N PRO A 16 21.88 19.00 -14.81
CA PRO A 16 20.82 19.99 -14.99
C PRO A 16 20.58 20.21 -16.49
N HIS A 17 19.38 20.67 -16.84
CA HIS A 17 19.08 21.01 -18.22
C HIS A 17 20.07 22.08 -18.72
N PRO A 18 20.84 21.83 -19.81
CA PRO A 18 21.93 22.71 -20.21
C PRO A 18 21.51 24.17 -20.44
N GLU A 19 20.30 24.39 -20.95
CA GLU A 19 19.78 25.74 -21.20
C GLU A 19 19.48 26.54 -19.93
N SER A 20 19.18 25.87 -18.81
CA SER A 20 18.86 26.54 -17.55
C SER A 20 20.09 27.19 -16.91
N LEU A 21 21.29 26.68 -17.17
CA LEU A 21 22.54 27.14 -16.56
C LEU A 21 23.59 27.59 -17.59
N GLY A 22 23.31 27.45 -18.89
CA GLY A 22 24.22 27.81 -19.96
C GLY A 22 25.59 27.13 -19.80
N PRO A 23 26.71 27.79 -20.12
CA PRO A 23 28.05 27.19 -20.05
C PRO A 23 28.45 26.62 -18.67
N ARG A 24 27.79 27.05 -17.60
CA ARG A 24 28.08 26.62 -16.22
C ARG A 24 27.47 25.27 -15.86
N TRP A 25 26.63 24.68 -16.71
CA TRP A 25 25.92 23.43 -16.40
C TRP A 25 26.85 22.32 -15.91
N LYS A 26 28.04 22.19 -16.53
CA LYS A 26 29.02 21.15 -16.20
C LYS A 26 29.69 21.39 -14.84
N GLU A 27 30.05 22.64 -14.54
CA GLU A 27 30.62 23.03 -13.25
C GLU A 27 29.65 22.72 -12.11
N VAL A 28 28.40 23.16 -12.26
CA VAL A 28 27.33 22.95 -11.27
C VAL A 28 27.00 21.46 -11.11
N TRP A 29 26.99 20.72 -12.22
CA TRP A 29 26.79 19.27 -12.17
C TRP A 29 27.88 18.56 -11.38
N LEU A 30 29.15 18.87 -11.66
CA LEU A 30 30.30 18.28 -10.94
C LEU A 30 30.31 18.67 -9.46
N ASP A 31 30.00 19.93 -9.13
CA ASP A 31 29.86 20.37 -7.74
C ASP A 31 28.76 19.58 -7.01
N ARG A 32 27.60 19.38 -7.65
CA ARG A 32 26.50 18.59 -7.06
C ARG A 32 26.88 17.11 -6.92
N LEU A 33 27.57 16.51 -7.90
CA LEU A 33 28.06 15.13 -7.80
C LEU A 33 29.04 14.97 -6.64
N ASN A 34 29.96 15.91 -6.46
CA ASN A 34 30.91 15.89 -5.35
C ASN A 34 30.20 16.02 -4.00
N LYS A 35 29.19 16.90 -3.90
CA LYS A 35 28.40 17.11 -2.68
C LYS A 35 27.37 16.02 -2.39
N SER A 36 26.87 15.34 -3.43
CA SER A 36 25.88 14.24 -3.33
C SER A 36 26.56 12.87 -3.44
N SER A 37 27.87 12.82 -3.21
CA SER A 37 28.68 11.60 -3.35
C SER A 37 28.38 10.58 -2.25
N GLU A 38 27.85 11.01 -1.11
CA GLU A 38 27.39 10.14 -0.04
C GLU A 38 25.92 9.73 -0.27
N PRO A 39 25.63 8.45 -0.52
CA PRO A 39 24.27 7.98 -0.65
C PRO A 39 23.45 8.25 0.61
N CYS A 40 22.26 8.85 0.45
CA CYS A 40 21.38 9.21 1.57
C CYS A 40 21.00 8.02 2.45
N VAL A 41 21.06 6.79 1.92
CA VAL A 41 20.74 5.55 2.63
C VAL A 41 21.55 5.37 3.91
N HIS A 42 22.84 5.71 3.92
CA HIS A 42 23.68 5.52 5.10
C HIS A 42 23.23 6.43 6.24
N LYS A 43 22.97 7.69 5.91
CA LYS A 43 22.46 8.67 6.85
C LYS A 43 21.08 8.28 7.37
N TRP A 44 20.14 7.96 6.48
CA TRP A 44 18.77 7.60 6.88
C TRP A 44 18.73 6.35 7.78
N LEU A 45 19.53 5.31 7.48
CA LEU A 45 19.61 4.11 8.31
C LEU A 45 20.27 4.34 9.67
N SER A 46 21.10 5.37 9.80
CA SER A 46 21.72 5.76 11.09
C SER A 46 20.77 6.56 12.01
N HIS A 47 19.68 7.11 11.47
CA HIS A 47 18.70 7.90 12.21
C HIS A 47 17.38 7.12 12.36
N GLN A 48 17.38 6.06 13.17
CA GLN A 48 16.22 5.18 13.38
C GLN A 48 15.16 5.74 14.35
N THR A 49 15.42 6.90 14.93
CA THR A 49 14.52 7.58 15.89
C THR A 49 14.20 8.98 15.35
N ARG A 50 13.12 9.60 15.81
CA ARG A 50 12.71 10.97 15.49
C ARG A 50 13.60 12.00 16.21
N ASP A 51 14.88 11.99 15.86
CA ASP A 51 15.90 12.87 16.40
C ASP A 51 15.96 14.21 15.63
N PRO A 52 16.88 15.15 15.98
CA PRO A 52 16.98 16.44 15.29
C PRO A 52 17.19 16.36 13.78
N TYR A 53 17.75 15.25 13.26
CA TYR A 53 17.90 15.06 11.82
C TYR A 53 16.55 14.92 11.11
N TRP A 54 15.51 14.36 11.71
CA TRP A 54 14.19 14.34 11.07
C TRP A 54 13.34 15.56 11.40
N GLN A 55 13.47 16.08 12.62
CA GLN A 55 12.70 17.24 13.09
C GLN A 55 12.93 18.49 12.24
N HIS A 56 14.17 18.75 11.79
CA HIS A 56 14.48 19.97 11.04
C HIS A 56 13.71 20.12 9.71
N GLY A 57 13.27 19.00 9.11
CA GLY A 57 12.55 18.97 7.84
C GLY A 57 11.04 18.77 7.98
N SER A 58 10.55 18.66 9.22
CA SER A 58 9.15 18.37 9.52
C SER A 58 8.37 19.67 9.71
N ILE A 59 7.24 19.80 9.02
CA ILE A 59 6.30 20.91 9.27
C ILE A 59 5.50 20.70 10.58
N ALA A 60 5.48 19.48 11.12
CA ALA A 60 4.76 19.16 12.34
C ALA A 60 5.37 19.82 13.58
N GLU A 61 6.57 20.40 13.47
CA GLU A 61 7.18 21.16 14.57
C GLU A 61 6.47 22.51 14.79
N ASP A 62 6.02 23.15 13.71
CA ASP A 62 5.38 24.47 13.77
C ASP A 62 4.54 24.77 12.52
N TYR A 63 3.25 24.43 12.58
CA TYR A 63 2.28 24.78 11.55
C TYR A 63 2.03 26.28 11.43
N THR A 64 2.29 27.08 12.48
CA THR A 64 2.02 28.53 12.48
C THR A 64 3.01 29.31 11.62
N SER A 65 4.15 28.71 11.30
CA SER A 65 5.13 29.24 10.35
C SER A 65 4.58 29.39 8.92
N ILE A 66 3.53 28.64 8.58
CA ILE A 66 2.88 28.66 7.27
C ILE A 66 1.73 29.67 7.31
N THR A 67 1.95 30.83 6.67
CA THR A 67 0.99 31.95 6.63
C THR A 67 0.32 32.15 5.27
N CYS A 68 0.80 31.48 4.23
CA CYS A 68 0.23 31.57 2.88
C CYS A 68 -0.97 30.63 2.71
N PRO A 69 -1.92 30.95 1.80
CA PRO A 69 -2.98 30.02 1.41
C PRO A 69 -2.41 28.70 0.87
N VAL A 70 -2.93 27.56 1.34
CA VAL A 70 -2.48 26.21 0.96
C VAL A 70 -3.59 25.43 0.27
N PHE A 71 -3.32 24.91 -0.93
CA PHE A 71 -4.18 23.93 -1.59
C PHE A 71 -3.46 22.58 -1.66
N LEU A 72 -4.02 21.58 -0.98
CA LEU A 72 -3.47 20.24 -0.86
C LEU A 72 -4.16 19.31 -1.86
N ILE A 73 -3.37 18.52 -2.58
CA ILE A 73 -3.88 17.48 -3.47
C ILE A 73 -3.18 16.18 -3.09
N GLY A 74 -3.96 15.14 -2.78
CA GLY A 74 -3.45 13.85 -2.32
C GLY A 74 -4.15 12.67 -3.00
N GLY A 75 -3.60 11.48 -2.79
CA GLY A 75 -4.14 10.22 -3.28
C GLY A 75 -4.34 9.23 -2.13
N PHE A 76 -5.44 8.48 -2.17
CA PHE A 76 -5.63 7.37 -1.23
C PHE A 76 -4.66 6.22 -1.51
N SER A 77 -4.26 6.00 -2.76
CA SER A 77 -3.30 4.95 -3.12
C SER A 77 -1.85 5.45 -3.12
N ASP A 78 -1.60 6.59 -2.46
CA ASP A 78 -0.29 7.23 -2.33
C ASP A 78 0.31 6.96 -0.94
N LEU A 79 1.64 6.98 -0.82
CA LEU A 79 2.31 6.79 0.48
C LEU A 79 2.10 7.95 1.47
N TYR A 80 1.78 9.14 0.97
CA TYR A 80 1.72 10.38 1.73
C TYR A 80 0.28 10.84 1.94
N THR A 81 -0.61 9.94 2.38
CA THR A 81 -2.02 10.27 2.63
C THR A 81 -2.19 11.13 3.90
N ASP A 82 -1.54 10.77 5.01
CA ASP A 82 -1.71 11.42 6.32
C ASP A 82 -1.35 12.91 6.37
N PRO A 83 -0.25 13.38 5.72
CA PRO A 83 0.11 14.79 5.74
C PRO A 83 -1.03 15.72 5.31
N VAL A 84 -1.86 15.33 4.35
CA VAL A 84 -2.97 16.18 3.87
C VAL A 84 -3.97 16.44 5.00
N PHE A 85 -4.43 15.39 5.67
CA PHE A 85 -5.42 15.49 6.75
C PHE A 85 -4.87 16.23 7.97
N ARG A 86 -3.63 15.91 8.36
CA ARG A 86 -2.94 16.57 9.46
C ARG A 86 -2.70 18.06 9.18
N MET A 87 -2.41 18.43 7.94
CA MET A 87 -2.28 19.84 7.55
C MET A 87 -3.63 20.56 7.55
N VAL A 88 -4.70 19.93 7.06
CA VAL A 88 -6.07 20.49 7.15
C VAL A 88 -6.48 20.73 8.60
N GLU A 89 -6.12 19.83 9.51
CA GLU A 89 -6.45 19.92 10.92
C GLU A 89 -5.70 21.05 11.66
N HIS A 90 -4.42 21.25 11.35
CA HIS A 90 -3.55 22.13 12.16
C HIS A 90 -3.23 23.49 11.53
N LEU A 91 -3.35 23.65 10.21
CA LEU A 91 -3.05 24.94 9.56
C LEU A 91 -4.14 25.98 9.87
N GLN A 92 -3.69 27.23 10.09
CA GLN A 92 -4.57 28.36 10.42
C GLN A 92 -4.78 29.33 9.25
N CYS A 93 -4.10 29.10 8.13
CA CYS A 93 -4.24 29.88 6.91
C CYS A 93 -5.42 29.38 6.05
N PRO A 94 -5.83 30.12 5.00
CA PRO A 94 -6.81 29.61 4.05
C PRO A 94 -6.35 28.28 3.46
N ILE A 95 -7.17 27.24 3.61
CA ILE A 95 -6.82 25.88 3.24
C ILE A 95 -7.94 25.18 2.49
N ARG A 96 -7.55 24.37 1.50
CA ARG A 96 -8.43 23.43 0.81
C ARG A 96 -7.68 22.13 0.54
N ALA A 97 -8.38 21.00 0.52
CA ALA A 97 -7.83 19.69 0.21
C ALA A 97 -8.68 18.94 -0.81
N LEU A 98 -8.01 18.22 -1.72
CA LEU A 98 -8.63 17.38 -2.74
C LEU A 98 -7.93 16.02 -2.77
N ILE A 99 -8.64 14.96 -2.40
CA ILE A 99 -8.08 13.61 -2.32
C ILE A 99 -8.85 12.66 -3.23
N GLY A 100 -8.17 12.12 -4.24
CA GLY A 100 -8.75 11.11 -5.13
C GLY A 100 -8.26 9.70 -4.80
N PRO A 101 -8.66 8.68 -5.59
CA PRO A 101 -8.15 7.32 -5.44
C PRO A 101 -6.72 7.13 -5.99
N TRP A 102 -6.08 8.23 -6.39
CA TRP A 102 -4.84 8.26 -7.13
C TRP A 102 -3.66 7.64 -6.38
N SER A 103 -2.75 7.08 -7.16
CA SER A 103 -1.40 6.65 -6.77
C SER A 103 -0.42 7.83 -6.73
N HIS A 104 0.89 7.58 -6.62
CA HIS A 104 1.96 8.61 -6.62
C HIS A 104 2.18 9.22 -8.01
N ALA A 105 1.13 9.82 -8.56
CA ALA A 105 1.06 10.43 -9.88
C ALA A 105 0.13 11.65 -9.86
N TRP A 106 0.21 12.48 -10.90
CA TRP A 106 -0.70 13.61 -11.04
C TRP A 106 -2.14 13.13 -11.23
N PRO A 107 -3.15 13.81 -10.65
CA PRO A 107 -4.55 13.40 -10.78
C PRO A 107 -5.08 13.30 -12.22
N SER A 108 -4.43 13.98 -13.18
CA SER A 108 -4.76 13.90 -14.60
C SER A 108 -4.27 12.63 -15.28
N ASP A 109 -3.26 11.97 -14.71
CA ASP A 109 -2.50 10.88 -15.34
C ASP A 109 -2.40 9.64 -14.44
N SER A 110 -3.00 9.69 -13.25
CA SER A 110 -2.95 8.59 -12.30
C SER A 110 -3.86 7.44 -12.71
N SER A 111 -3.41 6.23 -12.38
CA SER A 111 -4.24 5.05 -12.23
C SER A 111 -4.07 4.53 -10.79
N PRO A 112 -5.16 4.20 -10.09
CA PRO A 112 -6.54 4.19 -10.58
C PRO A 112 -7.15 5.59 -10.62
N GLY A 113 -8.05 5.80 -11.59
CA GLY A 113 -8.91 6.97 -11.68
C GLY A 113 -10.12 6.89 -10.71
N PRO A 114 -11.08 7.82 -10.81
CA PRO A 114 -11.25 8.74 -11.94
C PRO A 114 -10.18 9.84 -11.98
N ARG A 115 -9.65 10.07 -13.18
CA ARG A 115 -8.75 11.19 -13.47
C ARG A 115 -9.53 12.50 -13.50
N ILE A 116 -8.90 13.59 -13.06
CA ILE A 116 -9.49 14.93 -13.07
C ILE A 116 -8.55 15.96 -13.68
N ASP A 117 -9.12 17.07 -14.15
CA ASP A 117 -8.37 18.26 -14.51
C ASP A 117 -7.98 19.05 -13.24
N HIS A 118 -6.96 18.54 -12.54
CA HIS A 118 -6.44 19.18 -11.33
C HIS A 118 -5.80 20.55 -11.63
N LEU A 119 -5.28 20.77 -12.84
CA LEU A 119 -4.71 22.06 -13.23
C LEU A 119 -5.77 23.16 -13.24
N LYS A 120 -7.01 22.85 -13.67
CA LYS A 120 -8.13 23.78 -13.56
C LYS A 120 -8.45 24.14 -12.10
N GLU A 121 -8.39 23.17 -11.19
CA GLU A 121 -8.58 23.43 -9.75
C GLU A 121 -7.44 24.31 -9.19
N CYS A 122 -6.19 24.03 -9.56
CA CYS A 122 -5.04 24.87 -9.19
C CYS A 122 -5.17 26.29 -9.74
N LEU A 123 -5.59 26.45 -11.01
CA LEU A 123 -5.82 27.76 -11.62
C LEU A 123 -6.90 28.54 -10.88
N ARG A 124 -8.01 27.91 -10.50
CA ARG A 124 -9.06 28.57 -9.69
C ARG A 124 -8.55 29.04 -8.34
N TRP A 125 -7.70 28.26 -7.69
CA TRP A 125 -7.04 28.62 -6.44
C TRP A 125 -6.08 29.80 -6.61
N TRP A 126 -5.18 29.72 -7.60
CA TRP A 126 -4.22 30.79 -7.88
C TRP A 126 -4.90 32.08 -8.37
N ASP A 127 -5.94 31.98 -9.20
CA ASP A 127 -6.71 33.14 -9.65
C ASP A 127 -7.39 33.85 -8.47
N CYS A 128 -7.87 33.09 -7.47
CA CYS A 128 -8.39 33.67 -6.22
C CYS A 128 -7.29 34.41 -5.44
N HIS A 129 -6.18 33.73 -5.10
CA HIS A 129 -5.21 34.28 -4.15
C HIS A 129 -4.14 35.19 -4.77
N LEU A 130 -3.78 34.99 -6.04
CA LEU A 130 -2.75 35.79 -6.73
C LEU A 130 -3.35 36.94 -7.55
N LYS A 131 -4.60 36.81 -8.01
CA LYS A 131 -5.26 37.82 -8.85
C LYS A 131 -6.53 38.42 -8.24
N SER A 132 -6.97 37.93 -7.08
CA SER A 132 -8.20 38.39 -6.40
C SER A 132 -9.45 38.23 -7.27
N LEU A 133 -9.50 37.19 -8.11
CA LEU A 133 -10.66 36.90 -8.95
C LEU A 133 -11.72 36.11 -8.17
N PRO A 134 -13.03 36.33 -8.45
CA PRO A 134 -14.12 35.66 -7.75
C PRO A 134 -14.34 34.24 -8.29
N THR A 135 -13.48 33.29 -7.93
CA THR A 135 -13.52 31.91 -8.46
C THR A 135 -14.47 30.97 -7.71
N GLY A 136 -15.03 31.41 -6.59
CA GLY A 136 -15.91 30.61 -5.74
C GLY A 136 -15.19 29.58 -4.87
N VAL A 137 -13.85 29.52 -4.92
CA VAL A 137 -13.07 28.43 -4.31
C VAL A 137 -13.04 28.48 -2.78
N MET A 138 -13.27 29.65 -2.19
CA MET A 138 -13.27 29.85 -0.73
C MET A 138 -14.64 29.60 -0.11
N GLU A 139 -15.68 29.52 -0.94
CA GLU A 139 -17.06 29.20 -0.56
C GLU A 139 -17.36 27.70 -0.65
N GLU A 140 -16.42 26.90 -1.17
CA GLU A 140 -16.51 25.45 -1.23
C GLU A 140 -16.07 24.80 0.09
N PRO A 141 -16.49 23.55 0.36
CA PRO A 141 -16.02 22.79 1.52
C PRO A 141 -14.49 22.66 1.56
N VAL A 142 -13.94 22.63 2.77
CA VAL A 142 -12.49 22.61 3.02
C VAL A 142 -11.85 21.37 2.43
N ILE A 143 -12.48 20.20 2.54
CA ILE A 143 -11.93 18.95 2.01
C ILE A 143 -12.93 18.26 1.11
N ARG A 144 -12.46 17.84 -0.08
CA ARG A 144 -13.21 17.02 -1.01
C ARG A 144 -12.46 15.73 -1.25
N LEU A 145 -13.15 14.61 -1.07
CA LEU A 145 -12.51 13.30 -1.12
C LEU A 145 -13.33 12.28 -1.91
N PHE A 146 -12.66 11.35 -2.57
CA PHE A 146 -13.30 10.29 -3.33
C PHE A 146 -13.50 9.05 -2.46
N LEU A 147 -14.70 8.84 -1.94
CA LEU A 147 -15.02 7.61 -1.22
C LEU A 147 -15.07 6.46 -2.22
N ARG A 148 -14.15 5.51 -2.05
CA ARG A 148 -14.01 4.34 -2.91
C ARG A 148 -15.05 3.27 -2.55
N ASP A 149 -15.56 2.61 -3.58
CA ASP A 149 -16.39 1.41 -3.44
C ASP A 149 -15.50 0.16 -3.35
N GLY A 150 -16.12 -0.92 -2.86
CA GLY A 150 -15.40 -2.13 -2.48
C GLY A 150 -15.31 -3.09 -3.64
N ILE A 151 -14.08 -3.38 -4.04
CA ILE A 151 -13.78 -4.25 -5.18
C ILE A 151 -12.66 -5.21 -4.83
N SER A 152 -12.80 -6.47 -5.26
CA SER A 152 -11.84 -7.53 -4.94
C SER A 152 -10.57 -7.50 -5.80
N ASN A 153 -10.58 -6.70 -6.85
CA ASN A 153 -9.60 -6.71 -7.93
C ASN A 153 -9.09 -5.30 -8.27
N ALA A 154 -8.91 -4.43 -7.26
CA ALA A 154 -8.47 -3.04 -7.43
C ALA A 154 -7.26 -2.86 -8.36
N HIS A 155 -6.28 -3.76 -8.28
CA HIS A 155 -5.09 -3.80 -9.14
C HIS A 155 -5.36 -4.05 -10.64
N LYS A 156 -6.63 -4.26 -11.04
CA LYS A 156 -7.08 -4.44 -12.42
C LYS A 156 -8.07 -3.38 -12.90
N GLU A 157 -8.48 -2.46 -12.01
CA GLU A 157 -9.50 -1.47 -12.32
C GLU A 157 -8.85 -0.11 -12.62
N ASP A 158 -8.88 0.34 -13.88
CA ASP A 158 -8.34 1.66 -14.26
C ASP A 158 -9.15 2.82 -13.68
N ILE A 159 -10.42 2.61 -13.36
CA ILE A 159 -11.26 3.59 -12.68
C ILE A 159 -11.83 2.93 -11.43
N TRP A 160 -11.43 3.41 -10.27
CA TRP A 160 -11.99 2.94 -9.01
C TRP A 160 -13.46 3.41 -8.92
N PRO A 161 -14.44 2.51 -8.73
CA PRO A 161 -15.81 2.90 -8.47
C PRO A 161 -15.93 3.67 -7.15
N GLY A 162 -16.91 4.54 -7.05
CA GLY A 162 -17.09 5.38 -5.88
C GLY A 162 -17.69 6.74 -6.20
N ARG A 163 -17.60 7.65 -5.24
CA ARG A 163 -18.21 8.98 -5.35
C ARG A 163 -17.44 10.03 -4.57
N TRP A 164 -17.50 11.26 -5.06
CA TRP A 164 -16.99 12.42 -4.35
C TRP A 164 -17.90 12.80 -3.18
N ILE A 165 -17.31 13.00 -2.02
CA ILE A 165 -17.94 13.64 -0.85
C ILE A 165 -17.13 14.87 -0.44
N ALA A 166 -17.68 15.63 0.49
CA ALA A 166 -17.07 16.86 0.95
C ALA A 166 -17.34 17.09 2.44
N GLU A 167 -16.35 17.64 3.14
CA GLU A 167 -16.46 18.01 4.54
C GLU A 167 -15.97 19.45 4.74
N ASP A 168 -16.61 20.19 5.64
CA ASP A 168 -16.26 21.58 5.93
C ASP A 168 -15.07 21.71 6.88
N ARG A 169 -14.62 20.61 7.49
CA ARG A 169 -13.48 20.56 8.39
C ARG A 169 -12.94 19.14 8.54
N TRP A 170 -11.70 19.05 8.99
CA TRP A 170 -11.12 17.81 9.51
C TRP A 170 -10.60 18.02 10.94
N PRO A 171 -10.81 17.07 11.87
CA PRO A 171 -11.70 15.90 11.78
C PRO A 171 -13.15 16.30 11.49
N SER A 172 -13.85 15.49 10.67
CA SER A 172 -15.24 15.77 10.30
C SER A 172 -16.21 15.46 11.44
N LEU A 173 -17.25 16.29 11.57
CA LEU A 173 -18.37 16.06 12.51
C LEU A 173 -19.38 15.03 12.00
N ASN A 174 -19.32 14.68 10.71
CA ASN A 174 -20.18 13.68 10.08
C ASN A 174 -19.64 12.26 10.26
N VAL A 175 -18.38 12.14 10.69
CA VAL A 175 -17.72 10.86 10.96
C VAL A 175 -17.90 10.50 12.43
N GLN A 176 -18.41 9.30 12.70
CA GLN A 176 -18.56 8.76 14.05
C GLN A 176 -17.55 7.63 14.27
N HIS A 177 -16.87 7.66 15.42
CA HIS A 177 -16.00 6.57 15.84
C HIS A 177 -16.84 5.37 16.26
N GLN A 178 -16.52 4.21 15.71
CA GLN A 178 -17.11 2.93 16.09
C GLN A 178 -16.01 2.01 16.62
N GLU A 179 -16.23 1.47 17.82
CA GLU A 179 -15.31 0.55 18.47
C GLU A 179 -15.75 -0.89 18.26
N PHE A 180 -14.83 -1.73 17.80
CA PHE A 180 -15.03 -3.17 17.68
C PHE A 180 -14.10 -3.92 18.62
N VAL A 181 -14.63 -4.94 19.28
CA VAL A 181 -13.91 -5.77 20.25
C VAL A 181 -13.56 -7.11 19.61
N LEU A 182 -12.29 -7.48 19.74
CA LEU A 182 -11.75 -8.79 19.34
C LEU A 182 -12.21 -9.86 20.33
N GLN A 183 -12.95 -10.87 19.86
CA GLN A 183 -13.48 -11.95 20.70
C GLN A 183 -12.63 -13.23 20.64
N LYS A 184 -12.78 -14.11 21.65
CA LYS A 184 -12.07 -15.39 21.74
C LYS A 184 -12.43 -16.36 20.60
N ASP A 185 -13.64 -16.26 20.07
CA ASP A 185 -14.17 -17.07 18.96
C ASP A 185 -13.82 -16.53 17.57
N ARG A 186 -12.91 -15.54 17.49
CA ARG A 186 -12.49 -14.84 16.25
C ARG A 186 -13.57 -13.98 15.62
N CYS A 187 -14.61 -13.63 16.36
CA CYS A 187 -15.54 -12.58 15.95
C CYS A 187 -15.02 -11.18 16.29
N LEU A 188 -15.34 -10.22 15.43
CA LEU A 188 -15.16 -8.79 15.63
C LEU A 188 -16.56 -8.19 15.90
N VAL A 189 -16.82 -7.75 17.13
CA VAL A 189 -18.18 -7.37 17.57
C VAL A 189 -18.20 -5.90 17.97
N LEU A 190 -19.25 -5.17 17.56
CA LEU A 190 -19.43 -3.78 17.94
C LEU A 190 -19.55 -3.65 19.46
N ALA A 191 -18.78 -2.75 20.07
CA ALA A 191 -18.72 -2.60 21.52
C ALA A 191 -20.11 -2.31 22.15
N SER A 192 -20.97 -1.58 21.44
CA SER A 192 -22.33 -1.25 21.88
C SER A 192 -23.28 -2.46 21.92
N GLU A 193 -22.99 -3.53 21.17
CA GLU A 193 -23.74 -4.78 21.16
C GLU A 193 -23.22 -5.78 22.22
N ASN A 194 -22.00 -5.55 22.74
CA ASN A 194 -21.35 -6.42 23.72
C ASN A 194 -21.80 -6.18 25.18
N GLN A 195 -23.08 -5.81 25.40
CA GLN A 195 -23.61 -5.41 26.73
C GLN A 195 -23.70 -6.56 27.75
N SER A 196 -23.40 -7.80 27.34
CA SER A 196 -23.58 -9.00 28.17
C SER A 196 -22.27 -9.59 28.71
N GLN A 197 -21.12 -9.05 28.30
CA GLN A 197 -19.82 -9.46 28.84
C GLN A 197 -19.16 -8.24 29.47
N SER A 198 -18.90 -8.31 30.77
CA SER A 198 -17.93 -7.40 31.39
C SER A 198 -16.64 -7.46 30.55
N PRO A 199 -15.93 -6.36 30.26
CA PRO A 199 -14.65 -6.44 29.58
C PRO A 199 -13.78 -7.42 30.35
N SER A 200 -13.59 -8.62 29.80
CA SER A 200 -12.74 -9.59 30.46
C SER A 200 -11.33 -9.09 30.21
N ASN A 201 -10.72 -8.49 31.24
CA ASN A 201 -9.27 -8.30 31.27
C ASN A 201 -8.52 -9.66 31.31
N GLU A 202 -9.24 -10.78 31.25
CA GLU A 202 -8.62 -12.06 30.93
C GLU A 202 -8.10 -11.99 29.50
N PRO A 203 -6.79 -12.11 29.29
CA PRO A 203 -6.25 -12.20 27.95
C PRO A 203 -6.98 -13.32 27.19
N ILE A 204 -7.19 -13.08 25.90
CA ILE A 204 -7.34 -14.20 24.98
C ILE A 204 -5.99 -14.92 25.05
N GLU A 205 -5.81 -15.84 26.00
CA GLU A 205 -4.57 -16.60 26.18
C GLU A 205 -4.38 -17.50 24.96
N SER A 206 -3.83 -16.90 23.92
CA SER A 206 -3.45 -17.54 22.67
C SER A 206 -1.98 -17.23 22.48
N THR A 207 -1.13 -18.21 22.78
CA THR A 207 0.24 -18.17 22.26
C THR A 207 0.16 -18.29 20.75
N VAL A 208 0.32 -17.17 20.05
CA VAL A 208 0.31 -17.13 18.59
C VAL A 208 1.73 -17.39 18.08
N PRO A 209 1.99 -18.52 17.39
CA PRO A 209 3.27 -18.68 16.71
C PRO A 209 3.35 -17.66 15.57
N VAL A 210 4.42 -16.88 15.52
CA VAL A 210 4.67 -15.97 14.39
C VAL A 210 4.87 -16.81 13.14
N LYS A 211 3.86 -16.81 12.26
CA LYS A 211 3.95 -17.41 10.93
C LYS A 211 4.67 -16.40 10.03
N THR A 212 5.60 -16.87 9.22
CA THR A 212 6.31 -16.01 8.27
C THR A 212 6.48 -16.72 6.94
N SER A 213 6.38 -15.94 5.88
CA SER A 213 6.74 -16.32 4.53
C SER A 213 7.83 -15.35 4.04
N PHE A 214 8.69 -15.81 3.14
CA PHE A 214 9.61 -14.91 2.44
C PHE A 214 8.87 -13.79 1.66
N LEU A 215 7.60 -14.02 1.34
CA LEU A 215 6.73 -13.07 0.65
C LEU A 215 5.82 -12.27 1.60
N SER A 216 5.92 -12.42 2.92
CA SER A 216 5.10 -11.63 3.85
C SER A 216 5.26 -10.12 3.61
N GLY A 217 4.14 -9.43 3.53
CA GLY A 217 4.01 -8.02 3.15
C GLY A 217 3.87 -7.77 1.64
N SER A 218 4.25 -8.71 0.76
CA SER A 218 4.31 -8.45 -0.69
C SER A 218 2.94 -8.34 -1.35
N TRP A 219 1.93 -9.02 -0.79
CA TRP A 219 0.56 -8.96 -1.32
C TRP A 219 -0.17 -7.68 -0.95
N GLY A 220 0.34 -6.94 0.04
CA GLY A 220 -0.16 -5.61 0.39
C GLY A 220 0.09 -4.55 -0.68
N GLY A 221 0.80 -4.84 -1.77
CA GLY A 221 1.20 -3.82 -2.73
C GLY A 221 2.34 -2.94 -2.20
N LEU A 222 2.93 -2.15 -3.10
CA LEU A 222 4.05 -1.29 -2.74
C LEU A 222 3.57 -0.09 -1.93
N PRO A 223 4.32 0.35 -0.90
CA PRO A 223 3.96 1.58 -0.18
C PRO A 223 3.88 2.80 -1.10
N LEU A 224 4.75 2.88 -2.10
CA LEU A 224 4.74 3.95 -3.11
C LEU A 224 4.31 3.36 -4.45
N VAL A 225 3.03 3.50 -4.77
CA VAL A 225 2.39 2.96 -5.97
C VAL A 225 2.56 3.94 -7.13
N PHE A 226 2.95 3.45 -8.30
CA PHE A 226 3.01 4.21 -9.56
C PHE A 226 2.08 3.66 -10.65
N SER A 227 1.60 2.43 -10.49
CA SER A 227 0.69 1.77 -11.45
C SER A 227 -0.29 0.83 -10.75
N LEU A 228 -1.28 0.34 -11.49
CA LEU A 228 -2.31 -0.55 -10.96
C LEU A 228 -1.71 -1.87 -10.44
N GLU A 229 -0.67 -2.38 -11.11
CA GLU A 229 -0.03 -3.64 -10.75
C GLU A 229 0.73 -3.58 -9.42
N GLU A 230 1.00 -2.37 -8.92
CA GLU A 230 1.67 -2.14 -7.65
C GLU A 230 0.68 -1.94 -6.49
N LEU A 231 -0.63 -1.85 -6.78
CA LEU A 231 -1.69 -1.82 -5.76
C LEU A 231 -1.76 -3.15 -4.99
N PRO A 232 -2.39 -3.14 -3.80
CA PRO A 232 -2.67 -4.38 -3.09
C PRO A 232 -3.41 -5.38 -3.97
N VAL A 233 -2.93 -6.62 -3.93
CA VAL A 233 -3.62 -7.76 -4.54
C VAL A 233 -4.44 -8.47 -3.47
N GLU A 234 -5.03 -9.59 -3.83
CA GLU A 234 -5.87 -10.38 -2.94
C GLU A 234 -5.07 -10.87 -1.70
N GLN A 235 -5.71 -10.82 -0.54
CA GLN A 235 -5.08 -10.89 0.78
C GLN A 235 -5.15 -12.26 1.47
N ARG A 236 -5.88 -13.27 0.96
CA ARG A 236 -5.99 -14.59 1.63
C ARG A 236 -4.66 -15.23 1.99
N LEU A 237 -3.61 -15.01 1.18
CA LEU A 237 -2.27 -15.53 1.47
C LEU A 237 -1.66 -14.89 2.72
N GLU A 238 -1.90 -13.59 2.93
CA GLU A 238 -1.53 -12.91 4.18
C GLU A 238 -2.44 -13.32 5.32
N ASP A 239 -3.73 -13.51 5.06
CA ASP A 239 -4.71 -13.94 6.08
C ASP A 239 -4.35 -15.31 6.65
N ALA A 240 -3.84 -16.24 5.82
CA ALA A 240 -3.34 -17.54 6.27
C ALA A 240 -2.12 -17.45 7.21
N LEU A 241 -1.34 -16.37 7.10
CA LEU A 241 -0.19 -16.07 7.96
C LEU A 241 -0.56 -15.20 9.16
N SER A 242 -1.79 -14.69 9.21
CA SER A 242 -2.27 -13.76 10.22
C SER A 242 -3.18 -14.46 11.22
N GLU A 243 -3.49 -13.73 12.29
CA GLU A 243 -4.63 -14.04 13.14
C GLU A 243 -5.77 -13.11 12.71
N CYS A 244 -6.89 -13.69 12.30
CA CYS A 244 -8.01 -12.95 11.72
C CYS A 244 -9.17 -12.88 12.70
N TRP A 245 -9.82 -11.71 12.76
CA TRP A 245 -11.09 -11.49 13.43
C TRP A 245 -12.05 -10.83 12.45
N GLU A 246 -13.28 -11.31 12.42
CA GLU A 246 -14.23 -10.94 11.38
C GLU A 246 -15.58 -10.58 11.98
N THR A 247 -16.23 -9.56 11.41
CA THR A 247 -17.60 -9.25 11.77
C THR A 247 -18.54 -10.34 11.25
N ALA A 248 -19.76 -10.39 11.78
CA ALA A 248 -20.84 -11.04 11.05
C ALA A 248 -21.05 -10.36 9.68
N THR A 249 -21.76 -11.03 8.77
CA THR A 249 -22.19 -10.41 7.51
C THR A 249 -22.97 -9.15 7.79
N LEU A 250 -22.49 -8.03 7.26
CA LEU A 250 -23.19 -6.77 7.39
C LEU A 250 -24.49 -6.83 6.59
N LYS A 251 -25.52 -6.19 7.12
CA LYS A 251 -26.82 -6.16 6.46
C LYS A 251 -26.94 -4.94 5.56
N GLU A 252 -26.10 -3.94 5.80
CA GLU A 252 -26.10 -2.65 5.14
C GLU A 252 -24.66 -2.20 4.88
N PRO A 253 -24.46 -1.39 3.84
CA PRO A 253 -23.24 -0.63 3.62
C PRO A 253 -22.73 0.10 4.87
N VAL A 254 -21.45 -0.04 5.20
CA VAL A 254 -20.74 0.78 6.18
C VAL A 254 -19.74 1.67 5.45
N GLU A 255 -19.70 2.96 5.74
CA GLU A 255 -18.70 3.85 5.15
C GLU A 255 -17.62 4.13 6.19
N VAL A 256 -16.37 3.84 5.86
CA VAL A 256 -15.22 4.11 6.74
C VAL A 256 -14.46 5.30 6.18
N LEU A 257 -14.31 6.35 6.98
CA LEU A 257 -13.51 7.53 6.66
C LEU A 257 -12.75 7.96 7.90
N GLY A 258 -11.44 8.13 7.79
CA GLY A 258 -10.55 8.45 8.92
C GLY A 258 -9.56 7.33 9.18
N PHE A 259 -8.71 7.54 10.19
CA PHE A 259 -7.58 6.69 10.51
C PHE A 259 -8.05 5.60 11.47
N PRO A 260 -8.25 4.34 11.03
CA PRO A 260 -8.69 3.29 11.92
C PRO A 260 -7.55 2.96 12.89
N GLU A 261 -7.88 2.71 14.15
CA GLU A 261 -6.89 2.37 15.17
C GLU A 261 -7.10 0.92 15.64
N VAL A 262 -6.00 0.23 15.95
CA VAL A 262 -6.05 -1.06 16.64
C VAL A 262 -5.39 -0.95 18.01
N HIS A 263 -6.14 -1.36 19.04
CA HIS A 263 -5.68 -1.38 20.42
C HIS A 263 -5.47 -2.83 20.84
N LEU A 264 -4.21 -3.20 21.13
CA LEU A 264 -3.85 -4.57 21.51
C LEU A 264 -3.15 -4.59 22.85
N GLN A 265 -3.46 -5.62 23.63
CA GLN A 265 -2.68 -6.01 24.79
C GLN A 265 -1.93 -7.29 24.45
N LEU A 266 -0.60 -7.26 24.51
CA LEU A 266 0.24 -8.38 24.10
C LEU A 266 1.49 -8.50 24.98
N SER A 267 2.16 -9.66 24.88
CA SER A 267 3.51 -9.85 25.42
C SER A 267 4.35 -10.56 24.37
N CYS A 268 5.66 -10.30 24.36
CA CYS A 268 6.60 -10.86 23.40
C CYS A 268 7.73 -11.56 24.13
N ASP A 269 8.20 -12.71 23.65
CA ASP A 269 9.37 -13.42 24.20
C ASP A 269 10.71 -12.82 23.72
N ARG A 270 10.67 -11.81 22.83
CA ARG A 270 11.83 -11.14 22.25
C ARG A 270 11.91 -9.67 22.64
N PRO A 271 13.14 -9.12 22.74
CA PRO A 271 13.36 -7.71 23.06
C PRO A 271 13.01 -6.76 21.90
N CYS A 272 12.86 -7.27 20.68
CA CYS A 272 12.44 -6.52 19.51
C CYS A 272 11.36 -7.32 18.77
N ALA A 273 10.27 -6.65 18.41
CA ALA A 273 9.20 -7.24 17.63
C ALA A 273 8.43 -6.16 16.86
N LEU A 274 7.78 -6.59 15.79
CA LEU A 274 6.85 -5.78 15.01
C LEU A 274 5.44 -6.33 15.20
N VAL A 275 4.45 -5.44 15.21
CA VAL A 275 3.05 -5.80 15.06
C VAL A 275 2.56 -5.19 13.77
N ALA A 276 2.04 -6.03 12.89
CA ALA A 276 1.36 -5.59 11.68
C ALA A 276 -0.13 -5.85 11.84
N ALA A 277 -0.95 -4.87 11.51
CA ALA A 277 -2.39 -4.98 11.49
C ALA A 277 -2.91 -4.59 10.12
N ARG A 278 -3.95 -5.29 9.66
CA ARG A 278 -4.60 -5.06 8.38
C ARG A 278 -6.10 -4.99 8.60
N LEU A 279 -6.72 -3.98 8.02
CA LEU A 279 -8.15 -3.91 7.84
C LEU A 279 -8.45 -4.33 6.40
N CYS A 280 -9.25 -5.38 6.23
CA CYS A 280 -9.58 -5.95 4.93
C CYS A 280 -11.10 -5.98 4.71
N ASP A 281 -11.50 -5.80 3.46
CA ASP A 281 -12.86 -6.11 2.98
C ASP A 281 -12.89 -7.56 2.50
N VAL A 282 -13.71 -8.38 3.15
CA VAL A 282 -13.86 -9.81 2.86
C VAL A 282 -15.19 -10.02 2.15
N PHE A 283 -15.15 -10.35 0.87
CA PHE A 283 -16.30 -10.53 -0.01
C PHE A 283 -17.03 -11.86 0.26
N PRO A 284 -18.31 -12.00 -0.14
CA PRO A 284 -19.05 -13.28 -0.05
C PRO A 284 -18.47 -14.43 -0.87
N SER A 285 -17.57 -14.12 -1.82
CA SER A 285 -16.77 -15.09 -2.58
C SER A 285 -15.57 -15.62 -1.78
N GLY A 286 -15.30 -15.06 -0.61
CA GLY A 286 -14.10 -15.29 0.20
C GLY A 286 -12.86 -14.55 -0.29
N GLU A 287 -12.97 -13.65 -1.27
CA GLU A 287 -11.87 -12.73 -1.61
C GLU A 287 -11.65 -11.72 -0.50
N SER A 288 -10.40 -11.41 -0.19
CA SER A 288 -9.99 -10.47 0.85
C SER A 288 -9.20 -9.35 0.18
N SER A 289 -9.62 -8.11 0.36
CA SER A 289 -8.98 -6.94 -0.23
C SER A 289 -8.51 -5.98 0.83
N LEU A 290 -7.28 -5.51 0.71
CA LEU A 290 -6.70 -4.61 1.69
C LEU A 290 -7.42 -3.26 1.63
N ILE A 291 -8.03 -2.87 2.74
CA ILE A 291 -8.50 -1.50 2.93
C ILE A 291 -7.30 -0.67 3.35
N THR A 292 -6.73 -1.00 4.51
CA THR A 292 -5.54 -0.35 5.06
C THR A 292 -4.69 -1.28 5.91
N ARG A 293 -3.46 -0.88 6.23
CA ARG A 293 -2.56 -1.55 7.16
C ARG A 293 -1.78 -0.55 8.01
N GLY A 294 -1.21 -1.04 9.10
CA GLY A 294 -0.24 -0.34 9.95
C GLY A 294 0.83 -1.31 10.43
N VAL A 295 2.02 -0.81 10.75
CA VAL A 295 3.14 -1.62 11.24
C VAL A 295 3.86 -0.88 12.35
N LEU A 296 3.65 -1.35 13.58
CA LEU A 296 4.30 -0.81 14.76
C LEU A 296 5.57 -1.57 15.08
N ASN A 297 6.69 -0.84 15.18
CA ASN A 297 7.85 -1.35 15.89
C ASN A 297 7.64 -1.19 17.40
N LEU A 298 7.48 -2.32 18.11
CA LEU A 298 7.17 -2.33 19.54
C LEU A 298 8.28 -1.72 20.43
N THR A 299 9.46 -1.45 19.88
CA THR A 299 10.47 -0.67 20.62
C THR A 299 10.11 0.82 20.74
N HIS A 300 9.14 1.30 19.95
CA HIS A 300 8.67 2.70 19.91
C HIS A 300 7.35 2.93 20.68
N LEU A 301 6.92 2.00 21.55
CA LEU A 301 5.64 2.10 22.26
C LEU A 301 5.43 3.38 23.07
N ARG A 302 6.53 4.01 23.51
CA ARG A 302 6.49 5.22 24.35
C ARG A 302 6.69 6.50 23.54
N GLY A 303 6.89 6.39 22.23
CA GLY A 303 7.23 7.47 21.34
C GLY A 303 8.40 7.12 20.41
N HIS A 304 8.70 8.04 19.50
CA HIS A 304 9.75 7.84 18.50
C HIS A 304 11.05 8.58 18.81
N SER A 305 11.12 9.35 19.90
CA SER A 305 12.34 10.07 20.28
C SER A 305 13.46 9.09 20.71
N PRO A 306 14.75 9.47 20.68
CA PRO A 306 15.83 8.63 21.18
C PRO A 306 15.62 8.10 22.60
N GLU A 307 15.02 8.92 23.47
CA GLU A 307 14.76 8.61 24.87
C GLU A 307 13.52 7.74 25.11
N ASP A 308 12.63 7.60 24.13
CA ASP A 308 11.42 6.77 24.23
C ASP A 308 11.61 5.37 23.64
N VAL A 309 12.62 5.20 22.78
CA VAL A 309 12.85 3.95 22.05
C VAL A 309 13.71 2.99 22.87
N HIS A 310 13.10 1.91 23.35
CA HIS A 310 13.76 0.90 24.19
C HIS A 310 13.39 -0.52 23.76
N PRO A 311 14.28 -1.51 23.92
CA PRO A 311 13.91 -2.90 23.80
C PRO A 311 12.79 -3.27 24.78
N LEU A 312 11.91 -4.17 24.34
CA LEU A 312 10.89 -4.79 25.18
C LEU A 312 11.55 -5.61 26.29
N GLN A 313 10.91 -5.68 27.46
CA GLN A 313 11.21 -6.73 28.43
C GLN A 313 10.46 -8.00 28.01
N PRO A 314 11.15 -9.13 27.79
CA PRO A 314 10.49 -10.37 27.43
C PRO A 314 9.41 -10.77 28.43
N HIS A 315 8.24 -11.15 27.92
CA HIS A 315 7.03 -11.55 28.65
C HIS A 315 6.36 -10.43 29.47
N GLU A 316 6.84 -9.20 29.42
CA GLU A 316 6.11 -8.06 29.96
C GLU A 316 4.89 -7.78 29.06
N THR A 317 3.74 -7.55 29.69
CA THR A 317 2.53 -7.17 28.96
C THR A 317 2.60 -5.69 28.61
N CYS A 318 2.44 -5.36 27.35
CA CYS A 318 2.34 -3.99 26.87
C CYS A 318 0.98 -3.73 26.21
N LEU A 319 0.55 -2.47 26.28
CA LEU A 319 -0.57 -1.94 25.51
C LEU A 319 0.01 -1.20 24.31
N CYS A 320 -0.46 -1.53 23.12
CA CYS A 320 -0.15 -0.77 21.92
C CYS A 320 -1.43 -0.27 21.26
N ALA A 321 -1.42 1.00 20.90
CA ALA A 321 -2.34 1.58 19.93
C ALA A 321 -1.52 1.83 18.66
N GLU A 322 -2.01 1.35 17.53
CA GLU A 322 -1.41 1.62 16.23
C GLU A 322 -2.47 2.23 15.33
N ASP A 323 -2.15 3.39 14.78
CA ASP A 323 -2.92 4.02 13.71
C ASP A 323 -2.65 3.21 12.44
N LEU A 324 -3.70 2.72 11.79
CA LEU A 324 -3.59 2.20 10.44
C LEU A 324 -3.57 3.37 9.47
N ASP A 325 -2.83 3.24 8.37
CA ASP A 325 -2.80 4.26 7.32
C ASP A 325 -4.23 4.61 6.87
N LEU A 326 -4.48 5.84 6.43
CA LEU A 326 -5.84 6.21 6.03
C LEU A 326 -6.21 5.62 4.68
N LEU A 327 -7.13 4.65 4.65
CA LEU A 327 -7.81 4.22 3.43
C LEU A 327 -9.25 3.79 3.77
N THR A 328 -10.21 4.30 2.99
CA THR A 328 -11.66 4.17 3.21
C THR A 328 -12.26 2.99 2.46
N LEU A 329 -13.15 2.17 3.09
CA LEU A 329 -14.12 1.29 2.41
C LEU A 329 -15.13 0.50 3.32
N ASN A 330 -16.22 0.04 2.69
CA ASN A 330 -17.40 -0.74 3.11
C ASN A 330 -17.23 -2.27 3.12
N ILE A 331 -17.93 -2.99 4.02
CA ILE A 331 -17.63 -4.37 4.44
C ILE A 331 -18.82 -5.32 4.17
N ASN A 332 -18.61 -6.55 3.65
CA ASN A 332 -19.65 -7.61 3.70
C ASN A 332 -19.22 -9.09 3.43
N THR A 333 -19.42 -10.01 4.40
CA THR A 333 -18.81 -11.37 4.49
C THR A 333 -19.60 -12.57 3.88
N LEU A 334 -18.87 -13.62 3.42
CA LEU A 334 -19.16 -15.08 3.58
C LEU A 334 -18.07 -15.99 2.89
N PHE A 335 -17.86 -17.24 3.34
CA PHE A 335 -16.79 -18.18 2.91
C PHE A 335 -17.29 -19.42 2.13
N LEU A 336 -16.43 -19.97 1.24
CA LEU A 336 -16.65 -21.25 0.53
C LEU A 336 -15.36 -22.14 0.42
N PRO A 337 -15.47 -23.48 0.26
CA PRO A 337 -14.36 -24.45 0.42
C PRO A 337 -13.69 -24.93 -0.90
N VAL A 338 -12.34 -25.08 -0.91
CA VAL A 338 -11.51 -25.51 -2.07
C VAL A 338 -10.63 -26.74 -1.76
N GLU A 339 -10.32 -27.58 -2.77
CA GLU A 339 -9.44 -28.77 -2.66
C GLU A 339 -8.24 -28.76 -3.64
N TRP A 340 -7.04 -29.06 -3.13
CA TRP A 340 -5.79 -29.09 -3.91
C TRP A 340 -5.50 -30.49 -4.46
N ARG A 341 -5.30 -30.61 -5.78
CA ARG A 341 -4.98 -31.88 -6.48
C ARG A 341 -3.50 -32.03 -6.81
N ARG A 342 -2.80 -30.93 -7.13
CA ARG A 342 -1.34 -30.89 -7.30
C ARG A 342 -0.79 -29.64 -6.64
N LYS A 343 0.27 -29.77 -5.85
CA LYS A 343 0.91 -28.65 -5.17
C LYS A 343 1.83 -27.89 -6.13
N PRO A 344 1.90 -26.54 -6.04
CA PRO A 344 2.78 -25.74 -6.86
C PRO A 344 4.26 -26.09 -6.65
N GLN A 345 5.06 -25.95 -7.71
CA GLN A 345 6.51 -26.19 -7.72
C GLN A 345 7.20 -25.19 -8.65
N GLN A 346 8.44 -24.81 -8.31
CA GLN A 346 9.25 -23.92 -9.14
C GLN A 346 10.67 -24.49 -9.31
N ALA A 347 11.23 -24.33 -10.50
CA ALA A 347 12.61 -24.71 -10.83
C ALA A 347 13.33 -23.57 -11.58
N ARG A 348 14.64 -23.44 -11.37
CA ARG A 348 15.50 -22.47 -12.08
C ARG A 348 16.78 -23.16 -12.53
N ASN A 349 17.22 -22.86 -13.75
CA ASN A 349 18.46 -23.39 -14.34
C ASN A 349 19.23 -22.26 -15.03
N LEU A 350 20.54 -22.15 -14.75
CA LEU A 350 21.45 -21.18 -15.35
C LEU A 350 22.53 -21.92 -16.15
N GLU A 351 22.60 -21.66 -17.44
CA GLU A 351 23.62 -22.19 -18.35
C GLU A 351 24.59 -21.06 -18.74
N ILE A 352 25.89 -21.35 -18.66
CA ILE A 352 26.97 -20.41 -18.98
C ILE A 352 27.81 -20.99 -20.11
N ALA A 353 27.70 -20.43 -21.30
CA ALA A 353 28.44 -20.89 -22.47
C ALA A 353 29.79 -20.15 -22.58
N GLN A 354 30.86 -20.78 -22.07
CA GLN A 354 32.22 -20.19 -22.01
C GLN A 354 32.83 -19.79 -23.36
N LEU A 355 32.29 -20.27 -24.49
CA LEU A 355 32.84 -20.01 -25.83
C LEU A 355 32.04 -18.97 -26.62
N SER A 356 30.86 -18.57 -26.15
CA SER A 356 29.96 -17.66 -26.88
C SER A 356 29.58 -16.41 -26.09
N ASP A 357 30.17 -16.20 -24.91
CA ASP A 357 29.90 -15.09 -23.98
C ASP A 357 28.39 -14.91 -23.70
N GLU A 358 27.63 -16.01 -23.72
CA GLU A 358 26.17 -16.03 -23.60
C GLU A 358 25.76 -16.71 -22.29
N TYR A 359 24.90 -16.01 -21.55
CA TYR A 359 24.27 -16.48 -20.31
C TYR A 359 22.80 -16.76 -20.60
N LYS A 360 22.33 -17.95 -20.20
CA LYS A 360 20.93 -18.35 -20.38
C LYS A 360 20.33 -18.78 -19.05
N LEU A 361 19.32 -18.05 -18.58
CA LEU A 361 18.55 -18.38 -17.37
C LEU A 361 17.16 -18.88 -17.79
N THR A 362 16.79 -20.09 -17.38
CA THR A 362 15.45 -20.64 -17.56
C THR A 362 14.76 -20.78 -16.21
N VAL A 363 13.54 -20.25 -16.09
CA VAL A 363 12.69 -20.29 -14.90
C VAL A 363 11.40 -21.01 -15.25
N SER A 364 11.09 -22.13 -14.59
CA SER A 364 9.84 -22.86 -14.77
C SER A 364 9.01 -22.81 -13.49
N VAL A 365 7.73 -22.48 -13.61
CA VAL A 365 6.75 -22.31 -12.54
C VAL A 365 5.55 -23.20 -12.84
N ASP A 366 5.28 -24.21 -12.01
CA ASP A 366 4.01 -24.95 -11.98
C ASP A 366 3.18 -24.39 -10.81
N SER A 367 2.08 -23.70 -11.11
CA SER A 367 1.20 -23.08 -10.12
C SER A 367 0.31 -24.10 -9.38
N GLY A 368 0.45 -25.39 -9.70
CA GLY A 368 -0.33 -26.48 -9.13
C GLY A 368 -1.68 -26.66 -9.81
N CYS A 369 -2.47 -27.60 -9.30
CA CYS A 369 -3.78 -27.93 -9.83
C CYS A 369 -4.82 -27.91 -8.70
N VAL A 370 -5.87 -27.11 -8.88
CA VAL A 370 -6.90 -26.85 -7.86
C VAL A 370 -8.27 -27.23 -8.39
N HIS A 371 -9.07 -27.89 -7.56
CA HIS A 371 -10.48 -28.19 -7.84
C HIS A 371 -11.39 -27.28 -7.00
N LEU A 372 -12.12 -26.43 -7.70
CA LEU A 372 -13.15 -25.59 -7.12
C LEU A 372 -14.45 -26.41 -7.05
N LYS A 373 -14.83 -26.85 -5.84
CA LYS A 373 -15.95 -27.78 -5.62
C LYS A 373 -17.29 -27.21 -6.10
N ASP A 374 -17.50 -25.92 -5.94
CA ASP A 374 -18.78 -25.28 -6.20
C ASP A 374 -19.06 -25.09 -7.70
N THR A 375 -18.01 -24.96 -8.50
CA THR A 375 -18.09 -24.74 -9.95
C THR A 375 -17.69 -25.97 -10.75
N ASN A 376 -17.33 -27.06 -10.07
CA ASN A 376 -16.74 -28.28 -10.63
C ASN A 376 -15.62 -27.98 -11.66
N THR A 377 -14.81 -26.96 -11.37
CA THR A 377 -13.81 -26.43 -12.29
C THR A 377 -12.42 -26.75 -11.78
N VAL A 378 -11.57 -27.23 -12.68
CA VAL A 378 -10.16 -27.52 -12.44
C VAL A 378 -9.33 -26.45 -13.13
N TYR A 379 -8.46 -25.82 -12.36
CA TYR A 379 -7.46 -24.85 -12.83
C TYR A 379 -6.07 -25.46 -12.70
N ASP A 380 -5.28 -25.40 -13.76
CA ASP A 380 -3.89 -25.88 -13.84
C ASP A 380 -3.07 -24.91 -14.71
N GLU A 381 -1.94 -24.43 -14.22
CA GLU A 381 -1.10 -23.46 -14.92
C GLU A 381 0.39 -23.80 -14.75
N ILE A 382 1.11 -23.82 -15.88
CA ILE A 382 2.56 -23.99 -15.92
C ILE A 382 3.17 -22.96 -16.87
N ASN A 383 4.13 -22.18 -16.38
CA ASN A 383 4.84 -21.14 -17.12
C ASN A 383 6.34 -21.42 -17.15
N THR A 384 7.00 -21.12 -18.26
CA THR A 384 8.46 -21.16 -18.39
C THR A 384 8.97 -19.91 -19.11
N GLU A 385 9.90 -19.21 -18.47
CA GLU A 385 10.56 -18.01 -18.98
C GLU A 385 12.04 -18.32 -19.24
N THR A 386 12.57 -17.83 -20.36
CA THR A 386 13.99 -17.96 -20.70
C THR A 386 14.57 -16.60 -21.04
N PHE A 387 15.61 -16.22 -20.30
CA PHE A 387 16.37 -14.99 -20.47
C PHE A 387 17.73 -15.31 -21.08
N THR A 388 18.11 -14.59 -22.14
CA THR A 388 19.40 -14.75 -22.80
C THR A 388 20.11 -13.41 -22.88
N ILE A 389 21.34 -13.35 -22.36
CA ILE A 389 22.17 -12.15 -22.33
C ILE A 389 23.55 -12.47 -22.91
N LYS A 390 24.04 -11.60 -23.81
CA LYS A 390 25.42 -11.63 -24.28
C LYS A 390 26.25 -10.57 -23.54
N GLU A 391 27.39 -10.97 -23.01
CA GLU A 391 28.24 -10.10 -22.18
C GLU A 391 28.72 -8.85 -22.92
N SER A 392 28.98 -8.98 -24.22
CA SER A 392 29.45 -7.89 -25.09
C SER A 392 28.35 -6.93 -25.54
N GLU A 393 27.08 -7.31 -25.43
CA GLU A 393 25.93 -6.51 -25.84
C GLU A 393 24.79 -6.60 -24.80
N PRO A 394 25.01 -6.18 -23.55
CA PRO A 394 24.06 -6.40 -22.46
C PRO A 394 22.71 -5.68 -22.67
N ASN A 395 22.72 -4.61 -23.48
CA ASN A 395 21.51 -3.83 -23.81
C ASN A 395 20.59 -4.49 -24.85
N THR A 396 20.95 -5.67 -25.39
CA THR A 396 20.15 -6.41 -26.39
C THR A 396 19.58 -7.72 -25.84
N ALA A 397 19.49 -7.84 -24.51
CA ALA A 397 18.95 -9.01 -23.82
C ALA A 397 17.60 -9.45 -24.40
N LYS A 398 17.46 -10.75 -24.68
CA LYS A 398 16.24 -11.33 -25.24
C LYS A 398 15.50 -12.15 -24.18
N VAL A 399 14.18 -12.03 -24.18
CA VAL A 399 13.29 -12.81 -23.31
C VAL A 399 12.33 -13.61 -24.17
N SER A 400 12.19 -14.90 -23.86
CA SER A 400 11.19 -15.79 -24.45
C SER A 400 10.32 -16.36 -23.34
N ILE A 401 9.00 -16.28 -23.50
CA ILE A 401 8.01 -16.74 -22.52
C ILE A 401 7.14 -17.81 -23.17
N GLN A 402 6.99 -18.94 -22.50
CA GLN A 402 6.09 -20.04 -22.89
C GLN A 402 5.21 -20.42 -21.70
N GLY A 403 3.90 -20.19 -21.81
CA GLY A 403 2.93 -20.52 -20.77
C GLY A 403 1.85 -21.47 -21.28
N GLN A 404 1.36 -22.34 -20.40
CA GLN A 404 0.20 -23.19 -20.64
C GLN A 404 -0.76 -23.07 -19.45
N VAL A 405 -1.97 -22.61 -19.73
CA VAL A 405 -3.08 -22.55 -18.78
C VAL A 405 -4.17 -23.51 -19.23
N THR A 406 -4.61 -24.38 -18.34
CA THR A 406 -5.74 -25.29 -18.56
C THR A 406 -6.85 -24.96 -17.57
N LEU A 407 -7.99 -24.53 -18.12
CA LEU A 407 -9.22 -24.33 -17.37
C LEU A 407 -10.27 -25.31 -17.90
N LYS A 408 -10.71 -26.25 -17.07
CA LYS A 408 -11.67 -27.27 -17.49
C LYS A 408 -12.78 -27.47 -16.48
N ARG A 409 -14.02 -27.47 -16.94
CA ARG A 409 -15.16 -28.04 -16.19
C ARG A 409 -15.18 -29.55 -16.40
N GLU A 410 -15.21 -30.34 -15.32
CA GLU A 410 -15.14 -31.81 -15.44
C GLU A 410 -16.32 -32.42 -16.22
N ASP A 411 -17.42 -31.68 -16.38
CA ASP A 411 -18.64 -32.14 -17.06
C ASP A 411 -18.68 -31.85 -18.59
N ALA A 412 -17.66 -31.23 -19.17
CA ALA A 412 -17.62 -30.91 -20.60
C ALA A 412 -16.77 -31.93 -21.38
N SER A 413 -17.43 -32.72 -22.24
CA SER A 413 -16.79 -33.58 -23.25
C SER A 413 -15.94 -32.73 -24.21
N ALA A 414 -14.70 -33.17 -24.42
CA ALA A 414 -13.66 -32.45 -25.15
C ALA A 414 -13.95 -32.26 -26.64
N GLU A 415 -13.82 -31.03 -27.13
CA GLU A 415 -13.28 -30.74 -28.46
C GLU A 415 -12.10 -29.79 -28.28
N GLN A 416 -11.00 -30.14 -28.94
CA GLN A 416 -9.65 -29.63 -28.76
C GLN A 416 -9.35 -28.65 -29.90
N GLU A 417 -9.13 -27.37 -29.61
CA GLU A 417 -8.47 -26.44 -30.53
C GLU A 417 -7.23 -25.86 -29.85
N ASP A 418 -6.09 -26.22 -30.42
CA ASP A 418 -4.75 -25.75 -30.10
C ASP A 418 -4.53 -24.42 -30.84
N SER A 419 -4.35 -23.32 -30.10
CA SER A 419 -3.95 -22.03 -30.68
C SER A 419 -2.74 -21.48 -29.93
N GLY A 420 -1.58 -22.07 -30.19
CA GLY A 420 -0.29 -21.45 -29.85
C GLY A 420 -0.16 -20.11 -30.57
N THR A 421 -0.10 -19.02 -29.82
CA THR A 421 0.22 -17.68 -30.36
C THR A 421 1.59 -17.28 -29.86
N THR A 422 2.59 -17.30 -30.73
CA THR A 422 3.92 -16.76 -30.46
C THR A 422 3.89 -15.25 -30.74
N VAL A 423 3.97 -14.42 -29.70
CA VAL A 423 4.20 -12.98 -29.84
C VAL A 423 5.66 -12.71 -29.52
N GLY A 424 6.45 -12.31 -30.52
CA GLY A 424 7.82 -11.84 -30.35
C GLY A 424 7.83 -10.31 -30.23
N TYR A 425 8.59 -9.79 -29.28
CA TYR A 425 9.04 -8.40 -29.24
C TYR A 425 10.50 -8.30 -29.66
#